data_AF-A0A2K4XC35-F1
#
_entry.id   AF-A0A2K4XC35-F1
#
_cell.length_a   1.000
_cell.length_b   1.000
_cell.length_c   1.000
_cell.angle_alpha   90.00
_cell.angle_beta   90.00
_cell.angle_gamma   90.00
#
_symmetry.space_group_name_H-M   'P 1'
#
loop_
_entity.id
_entity.type
_entity.pdbx_description
1 polymer ?
#
loop_
_entity_poly.entity_id
_entity_poly.type
_entity_poly.pdbx_seq_one_letter_code
_entity_poly.pdbx_strand_id
1 'polypeptide(L)'
;MTGLEIIGAIGALSAFLSVLQNEGNIASQVESNALKELNKAVSRTEGYFSRDVMNRNLDEAKHELSELWNNASIACADAGYEKMQRLCQIKGVYWLNPTNWTDEEIEASGIQLAEMRKKLDIALAD
;
A
#
# COMPACT_ATOMS: atom_id res chain seq x y z
N MET A 1 21.00 -23.49 -42.56
CA MET A 1 20.98 -23.40 -41.09
C MET A 1 22.06 -24.30 -40.54
N THR A 2 23.21 -23.71 -40.21
CA THR A 2 24.31 -24.42 -39.55
C THR A 2 24.03 -24.47 -38.04
N GLY A 3 24.51 -25.50 -37.34
CA GLY A 3 24.20 -25.73 -35.92
C GLY A 3 24.53 -24.56 -34.96
N LEU A 4 25.30 -23.56 -35.39
CA LEU A 4 25.59 -22.35 -34.62
C LEU A 4 24.40 -21.37 -34.52
N GLU A 5 23.54 -21.28 -35.52
CA GLU A 5 22.40 -20.35 -35.52
C GLU A 5 21.31 -20.80 -34.52
N ILE A 6 21.16 -22.11 -34.34
CA ILE A 6 20.17 -22.72 -33.43
C ILE A 6 20.58 -22.52 -31.96
N ILE A 7 21.87 -22.65 -31.63
CA ILE A 7 22.38 -22.47 -30.26
C ILE A 7 22.26 -21.00 -29.81
N GLY A 8 22.53 -20.05 -30.71
CA GLY A 8 22.35 -18.61 -30.42
C GLY A 8 20.89 -18.22 -30.14
N ALA A 9 19.95 -18.79 -30.89
CA ALA A 9 18.52 -18.53 -30.71
C ALA A 9 17.96 -19.06 -29.38
N ILE A 10 18.44 -20.23 -28.91
CA ILE A 10 18.02 -20.83 -27.64
C ILE A 10 18.52 -19.99 -26.44
N GLY A 11 19.74 -19.46 -26.52
CA GLY A 11 20.30 -18.59 -25.48
C GLY A 11 19.52 -17.28 -25.30
N ALA A 12 19.15 -16.63 -26.41
CA ALA A 12 18.37 -15.39 -26.39
C ALA A 12 16.95 -15.60 -25.81
N LEU A 13 16.28 -16.70 -26.16
CA LEU A 13 14.96 -17.03 -25.63
C LEU A 13 14.99 -17.27 -24.12
N SER A 14 16.02 -17.97 -23.62
CA SER A 14 16.16 -18.26 -22.20
C SER A 14 16.41 -16.99 -21.38
N ALA A 15 17.25 -16.08 -21.89
CA ALA A 15 17.48 -14.78 -21.26
C ALA A 15 16.20 -13.94 -21.22
N PHE A 16 15.41 -13.93 -22.30
CA PHE A 16 14.14 -13.24 -22.37
C PHE A 16 13.11 -13.80 -21.37
N LEU A 17 12.99 -15.12 -21.24
CA LEU A 17 12.12 -15.77 -20.25
C LEU A 17 12.54 -15.43 -18.81
N SER A 18 13.83 -15.42 -18.51
CA SER A 18 14.33 -15.02 -17.19
C SER A 18 14.02 -13.56 -16.86
N VAL A 19 14.12 -12.65 -17.85
CA VAL A 19 13.73 -11.24 -17.67
C VAL A 19 12.24 -11.13 -17.37
N LEU A 20 11.37 -11.81 -18.13
CA LEU A 20 9.93 -11.81 -17.90
C LEU A 20 9.54 -12.40 -16.53
N GLN A 21 10.17 -13.52 -16.13
CA GLN A 21 9.94 -14.12 -14.81
C GLN A 21 10.40 -13.18 -13.69
N ASN A 22 11.54 -12.51 -13.88
CA ASN A 22 12.05 -11.56 -12.91
C ASN A 22 11.15 -10.32 -12.80
N GLU A 23 10.66 -9.78 -13.92
CA GLU A 23 9.68 -8.69 -13.94
C GLU A 23 8.38 -9.08 -13.21
N GLY A 24 7.87 -10.29 -13.46
CA GLY A 24 6.69 -10.82 -12.75
C GLY A 24 6.91 -10.97 -11.23
N ASN A 25 8.08 -11.45 -10.82
CA ASN A 25 8.44 -11.55 -9.40
C ASN A 25 8.58 -10.18 -8.73
N ILE A 26 9.19 -9.21 -9.42
CA ILE A 26 9.32 -7.84 -8.93
C ILE A 26 7.93 -7.22 -8.75
N ALA A 27 7.06 -7.34 -9.76
CA ALA A 27 5.70 -6.82 -9.68
C ALA A 27 4.95 -7.42 -8.48
N SER A 28 4.96 -8.75 -8.32
CA SER A 28 4.32 -9.42 -7.19
C SER A 28 4.89 -8.97 -5.83
N GLN A 29 6.21 -8.76 -5.74
CA GLN A 29 6.85 -8.31 -4.51
C GLN A 29 6.47 -6.87 -4.15
N VAL A 30 6.34 -6.00 -5.15
CA VAL A 30 5.93 -4.60 -4.99
C VAL A 30 4.46 -4.53 -4.55
N GLU A 31 3.57 -5.31 -5.18
CA GLU A 31 2.16 -5.42 -4.78
C GLU A 31 2.02 -5.95 -3.34
N SER A 32 2.73 -7.03 -3.01
CA SER A 32 2.75 -7.60 -1.66
C SER A 32 3.20 -6.58 -0.60
N ASN A 33 4.21 -5.76 -0.93
CA ASN A 33 4.67 -4.70 -0.04
C ASN A 33 3.62 -3.61 0.17
N ALA A 34 2.91 -3.19 -0.90
CA ALA A 34 1.83 -2.22 -0.80
C ALA A 34 0.70 -2.70 0.13
N LEU A 35 0.25 -3.94 -0.04
CA LEU A 35 -0.79 -4.54 0.79
C LEU A 35 -0.35 -4.66 2.26
N LYS A 36 0.93 -5.00 2.49
CA LYS A 36 1.51 -5.10 3.84
C LYS A 36 1.52 -3.75 4.56
N GLU A 37 2.03 -2.70 3.92
CA GLU A 37 2.08 -1.36 4.53
C GLU A 37 0.67 -0.78 4.74
N LEU A 38 -0.25 -1.01 3.80
CA LEU A 38 -1.65 -0.63 3.96
C LEU A 38 -2.32 -1.34 5.14
N ASN A 39 -2.16 -2.67 5.25
CA ASN A 39 -2.72 -3.44 6.35
C ASN A 39 -2.14 -3.02 7.71
N LYS A 40 -0.85 -2.69 7.74
CA LYS A 40 -0.19 -2.16 8.94
C LYS A 40 -0.82 -0.84 9.38
N ALA A 41 -1.05 0.10 8.44
CA ALA A 41 -1.68 1.38 8.73
C ALA A 41 -3.14 1.22 9.22
N VAL A 42 -3.94 0.38 8.56
CA VAL A 42 -5.34 0.11 8.94
C VAL A 42 -5.41 -0.54 10.33
N SER A 43 -4.66 -1.61 10.56
CA SER A 43 -4.68 -2.35 11.83
C SER A 43 -4.17 -1.50 12.99
N ARG A 44 -3.17 -0.64 12.75
CA ARG A 44 -2.71 0.30 13.77
C ARG A 44 -3.76 1.34 14.10
N THR A 45 -4.50 1.81 13.11
CA THR A 45 -5.60 2.75 13.28
C THR A 45 -6.75 2.13 14.09
N GLU A 46 -7.10 0.86 13.83
CA GLU A 46 -8.06 0.12 14.66
C GLU A 46 -7.59 0.03 16.12
N GLY A 47 -6.31 -0.31 16.32
CA GLY A 47 -5.67 -0.36 17.62
C GLY A 47 -5.72 0.96 18.39
N TYR A 48 -5.59 2.09 17.69
CA TYR A 48 -5.73 3.42 18.27
C TYR A 48 -7.16 3.66 18.83
N PHE A 49 -8.19 3.19 18.14
CA PHE A 49 -9.56 3.31 18.61
C PHE A 49 -9.94 2.25 19.66
N SER A 50 -9.25 1.12 19.71
CA SER A 50 -9.52 0.04 20.68
C SER A 50 -8.78 0.23 22.01
N ARG A 51 -9.25 1.14 22.89
CA ARG A 51 -8.93 1.31 24.34
C ARG A 51 -7.46 1.36 24.83
N ASP A 52 -6.46 0.97 24.06
CA ASP A 52 -5.03 0.85 24.45
C ASP A 52 -4.26 2.18 24.44
N VAL A 53 -4.92 3.29 24.09
CA VAL A 53 -4.31 4.62 24.06
C VAL A 53 -4.39 5.33 25.41
N MET A 54 -5.12 4.80 26.40
CA MET A 54 -5.19 5.43 27.74
C MET A 54 -3.81 5.63 28.42
N ASN A 55 -2.80 4.86 28.02
CA ASN A 55 -1.44 4.96 28.56
C ASN A 55 -0.40 5.54 27.58
N ARG A 56 -0.79 5.96 26.37
CA ARG A 56 0.15 6.51 25.37
C ARG A 56 -0.08 8.01 25.16
N ASN A 57 0.99 8.72 24.85
CA ASN A 57 0.92 10.09 24.37
C ASN A 57 0.10 10.11 23.06
N LEU A 58 -1.07 10.75 23.12
CA LEU A 58 -2.03 10.79 22.01
C LEU A 58 -1.41 11.38 20.74
N ASP A 59 -0.53 12.38 20.90
CA ASP A 59 0.07 13.10 19.78
C ASP A 59 1.19 12.28 19.12
N GLU A 60 1.96 11.52 19.90
CA GLU A 60 2.90 10.54 19.35
C GLU A 60 2.17 9.46 18.54
N ALA A 61 1.03 8.96 19.06
CA ALA A 61 0.23 7.96 18.36
C ALA A 61 -0.37 8.50 17.05
N LYS A 62 -0.84 9.75 17.03
CA LYS A 62 -1.30 10.41 15.81
C LYS A 62 -0.18 10.60 14.79
N HIS A 63 1.01 11.00 15.25
CA HIS A 63 2.17 11.16 14.38
C HIS A 63 2.59 9.82 13.74
N GLU A 64 2.66 8.76 14.56
CA GLU A 64 2.91 7.40 14.08
C GLU A 64 1.89 6.97 13.02
N LEU A 65 0.60 7.24 13.24
CA LEU A 65 -0.44 6.94 12.26
C LEU A 65 -0.23 7.71 10.95
N SER A 66 0.06 9.01 11.02
CA SER A 66 0.39 9.81 9.84
C SER A 66 1.55 9.20 9.04
N GLU A 67 2.64 8.81 9.71
CA GLU A 67 3.78 8.16 9.06
C GLU A 67 3.41 6.84 8.39
N LEU A 68 2.65 5.98 9.06
CA LEU A 68 2.21 4.70 8.50
C LEU A 68 1.35 4.88 7.25
N TRP A 69 0.43 5.85 7.27
CA TRP A 69 -0.42 6.15 6.12
C TRP A 69 0.38 6.75 4.95
N ASN A 70 1.42 7.55 5.23
CA ASN A 70 2.32 8.05 4.18
C ASN A 70 3.19 6.93 3.59
N ASN A 71 3.70 6.01 4.40
CA ASN A 71 4.45 4.84 3.92
C ASN A 71 3.57 3.95 3.05
N ALA A 72 2.32 3.71 3.45
CA ALA A 72 1.34 2.99 2.63
C ALA A 72 1.07 3.71 1.30
N SER A 73 0.99 5.05 1.30
CA SER A 73 0.85 5.84 0.06
C SER A 73 2.03 5.60 -0.89
N ILE A 74 3.26 5.63 -0.39
CA ILE A 74 4.47 5.40 -1.21
C ILE A 74 4.44 3.99 -1.80
N ALA A 75 4.19 2.97 -0.96
CA ALA A 75 4.14 1.60 -1.43
C ALA A 75 3.02 1.36 -2.47
N CYS A 76 1.86 2.00 -2.29
CA CYS A 76 0.78 1.96 -3.28
C CYS A 76 1.15 2.67 -4.59
N ALA A 77 1.95 3.74 -4.54
CA ALA A 77 2.46 4.41 -5.75
C ALA A 77 3.39 3.47 -6.53
N ASP A 78 4.31 2.79 -5.84
CA ASP A 78 5.25 1.85 -6.44
C ASP A 78 4.51 0.67 -7.10
N ALA A 79 3.40 0.22 -6.51
CA ALA A 79 2.54 -0.84 -7.05
C ALA A 79 1.55 -0.38 -8.14
N GLY A 80 1.52 0.92 -8.49
CA GLY A 80 0.59 1.44 -9.49
C GLY A 80 -0.87 1.59 -9.00
N TYR A 81 -1.12 1.52 -7.69
CA TYR A 81 -2.44 1.67 -7.09
C TYR A 81 -2.79 3.14 -6.82
N GLU A 82 -2.87 3.95 -7.88
CA GLU A 82 -3.03 5.42 -7.80
C GLU A 82 -4.19 5.89 -6.92
N LYS A 83 -5.36 5.22 -7.02
CA LYS A 83 -6.54 5.56 -6.19
C LYS A 83 -6.26 5.30 -4.71
N MET A 84 -5.63 4.18 -4.38
CA MET A 84 -5.31 3.82 -3.01
C MET A 84 -4.20 4.71 -2.44
N GLN A 85 -3.18 5.00 -3.25
CA GLN A 85 -2.12 5.96 -2.94
C GLN A 85 -2.73 7.29 -2.48
N ARG A 86 -3.65 7.88 -3.26
CA ARG A 86 -4.29 9.15 -2.92
C ARG A 86 -5.08 9.09 -1.61
N LEU A 87 -5.83 8.01 -1.38
CA LEU A 87 -6.58 7.82 -0.13
C LEU A 87 -5.64 7.72 1.08
N CYS A 88 -4.54 6.97 0.96
CA CYS A 88 -3.54 6.84 2.00
C CYS A 88 -2.88 8.18 2.33
N GLN A 89 -2.55 8.97 1.30
CA GLN A 89 -1.99 10.30 1.48
C GLN A 89 -2.96 11.23 2.23
N ILE A 90 -4.23 11.28 1.83
CA ILE A 90 -5.25 12.09 2.49
C ILE A 90 -5.41 11.66 3.96
N LYS A 91 -5.48 10.34 4.21
CA LYS A 91 -5.58 9.79 5.57
C LYS A 91 -4.36 10.12 6.42
N GLY A 92 -3.15 10.15 5.82
CA GLY A 92 -1.92 10.63 6.49
C GLY A 92 -2.04 12.08 6.94
N VAL A 93 -2.52 12.97 6.06
CA VAL A 93 -2.77 14.38 6.38
C VAL A 93 -3.84 14.54 7.46
N TYR A 94 -4.90 13.73 7.42
CA TYR A 94 -5.92 13.70 8.47
C TYR A 94 -5.31 13.45 9.85
N TRP A 95 -4.40 12.49 9.98
CA TRP A 95 -3.78 12.16 11.27
C TRP A 95 -2.88 13.26 11.84
N LEU A 96 -2.35 14.17 11.01
CA LEU A 96 -1.60 15.32 11.50
C LEU A 96 -2.47 16.30 12.28
N ASN A 97 -3.71 16.54 11.83
CA ASN A 97 -4.64 17.46 12.49
C ASN A 97 -6.10 17.01 12.35
N PRO A 98 -6.55 15.95 13.07
CA PRO A 98 -7.90 15.41 12.91
C PRO A 98 -9.01 16.41 13.22
N THR A 99 -8.76 17.39 14.10
CA THR A 99 -9.72 18.41 14.50
C THR A 99 -10.06 19.42 13.40
N ASN A 100 -9.26 19.47 12.33
CA ASN A 100 -9.48 20.36 11.20
C ASN A 100 -10.39 19.76 10.13
N TRP A 101 -10.87 18.52 10.32
CA TRP A 101 -11.70 17.81 9.37
C TRP A 101 -13.11 17.69 9.90
N THR A 102 -14.10 18.02 9.08
CA THR A 102 -15.51 17.73 9.38
C THR A 102 -15.88 16.31 9.00
N ASP A 103 -16.97 15.79 9.57
CA ASP A 103 -17.48 14.46 9.22
C ASP A 103 -17.86 14.39 7.72
N GLU A 104 -18.40 15.48 7.15
CA GLU A 104 -18.71 15.57 5.72
C GLU A 104 -17.45 15.53 4.86
N GLU A 105 -16.35 16.16 5.27
CA GLU A 105 -15.07 16.12 4.56
C GLU A 105 -14.46 14.71 4.62
N ILE A 106 -14.57 14.04 5.77
CA ILE A 106 -14.12 12.66 5.96
C ILE A 106 -14.93 11.70 5.07
N GLU A 107 -16.25 11.89 4.98
CA GLU A 107 -17.12 11.08 4.13
C GLU A 107 -16.86 11.33 2.65
N ALA A 108 -16.81 12.59 2.22
CA ALA A 108 -16.58 12.96 0.83
C ALA A 108 -15.20 12.52 0.31
N SER A 109 -14.20 12.45 1.19
CA SER A 109 -12.86 11.96 0.84
C SER A 109 -12.74 10.44 0.82
N GLY A 110 -13.73 9.70 1.37
CA GLY A 110 -13.74 8.24 1.39
C GLY A 110 -12.65 7.63 2.28
N ILE A 111 -12.13 8.40 3.23
CA ILE A 111 -11.06 7.97 4.12
C ILE A 111 -11.58 7.31 5.39
N GLN A 112 -12.88 6.99 5.53
CA GLN A 112 -13.37 6.30 6.72
C GLN A 112 -12.62 4.98 6.95
N LEU A 113 -12.35 4.63 8.20
CA LEU A 113 -11.59 3.40 8.52
C LEU A 113 -12.25 2.14 7.95
N ALA A 114 -13.58 2.05 8.06
CA ALA A 114 -14.36 0.95 7.51
C ALA A 114 -14.21 0.85 5.98
N GLU A 115 -14.22 1.99 5.27
CA GLU A 115 -14.02 2.02 3.82
C GLU A 115 -12.61 1.60 3.43
N MET A 116 -11.58 2.04 4.16
CA MET A 116 -10.20 1.64 3.91
C MET A 116 -10.00 0.13 4.15
N ARG A 117 -10.56 -0.42 5.24
CA ARG A 117 -10.53 -1.86 5.54
C ARG A 117 -11.21 -2.66 4.43
N LYS A 118 -12.42 -2.26 4.02
CA LYS A 118 -13.16 -2.92 2.93
C LYS A 118 -12.36 -2.97 1.62
N LYS A 119 -11.71 -1.86 1.24
CA LYS A 119 -10.89 -1.82 0.01
C LYS A 119 -9.67 -2.72 0.11
N LEU A 120 -9.02 -2.79 1.27
CA LEU A 120 -7.91 -3.71 1.52
C LEU A 120 -8.37 -5.17 1.43
N ASP A 121 -9.50 -5.51 2.04
CA ASP A 121 -10.01 -6.89 2.04
C ASP A 121 -10.35 -7.38 0.63
N ILE A 122 -10.89 -6.50 -0.23
CA ILE A 122 -11.08 -6.80 -1.66
C ILE A 122 -9.74 -7.10 -2.33
N ALA A 123 -8.73 -6.26 -2.10
CA ALA A 123 -7.41 -6.43 -2.71
C ALA A 123 -6.62 -7.64 -2.18
N LEU A 124 -6.98 -8.17 -1.00
CA LEU A 124 -6.40 -9.40 -0.44
C LEU A 124 -7.12 -10.68 -0.87
N ALA A 125 -8.32 -10.56 -1.44
CA ALA A 125 -9.13 -11.69 -1.89
C ALA A 125 -8.89 -12.07 -3.36
N ASP A 126 -8.32 -11.14 -4.14
CA ASP A 126 -7.86 -11.34 -5.52
C ASP A 126 -6.48 -12.03 -5.57
#